data_AF-A0A812N5W6-F1
#
_entry.id   AF-A0A812N5W6-F1
#
_cell.length_a   1.000
_cell.length_b   1.000
_cell.length_c   1.000
_cell.angle_alpha   90.00
_cell.angle_beta   90.00
_cell.angle_gamma   90.00
#
_symmetry.space_group_name_H-M   'P 1'
#
loop_
_entity.id
_entity.type
_entity.pdbx_description
1 polymer ?
#
loop_
_entity_poly.entity_id
_entity_poly.type
_entity_poly.pdbx_seq_one_letter_code
_entity_poly.pdbx_strand_id
1 'polypeptide(L)'
;GMRKTADRAYTLLENLQISDSDMNGILKLYLATSPPDAWATACQWLLANEALWSGWVPDERTCLEGKGLVDLNGNFVDAKVAAVGCTTCPVGYFSEEIADITGTTRKCSPCPLGTSQP
;
A
#
# COMPACT_ATOMS: atom_id res chain seq x y z
N GLY A 1 -11.62 0.77 12.59
CA GLY A 1 -11.05 -0.57 12.31
C GLY A 1 -9.72 -0.43 11.60
N MET A 2 -8.86 -1.45 11.64
CA MET A 2 -7.46 -1.39 11.16
C MET A 2 -7.31 -0.89 9.71
N ARG A 3 -8.25 -1.22 8.81
CA ARG A 3 -8.28 -0.71 7.43
C ARG A 3 -8.24 0.82 7.31
N LYS A 4 -8.81 1.56 8.26
CA LYS A 4 -8.82 3.04 8.22
C LYS A 4 -7.52 3.67 8.75
N THR A 5 -6.86 3.00 9.70
CA THR A 5 -5.68 3.52 10.41
C THR A 5 -4.36 3.03 9.85
N ALA A 6 -4.32 1.82 9.28
CA ALA A 6 -3.12 1.15 8.79
C ALA A 6 -3.39 0.46 7.44
N ASP A 7 -4.04 1.18 6.53
CA ASP A 7 -4.50 0.66 5.24
C ASP A 7 -3.42 -0.10 4.45
N ARG A 8 -2.23 0.51 4.30
CA ARG A 8 -1.14 -0.13 3.55
C ARG A 8 -0.75 -1.50 4.11
N ALA A 9 -0.66 -1.62 5.43
CA ALA A 9 -0.35 -2.88 6.08
C ALA A 9 -1.50 -3.88 5.94
N TYR A 10 -2.74 -3.40 6.03
CA TYR A 10 -3.94 -4.20 5.84
C TYR A 10 -4.02 -4.78 4.41
N THR A 11 -3.83 -3.94 3.37
CA THR A 11 -3.83 -4.39 1.97
C THR A 11 -2.65 -5.32 1.66
N LEU A 12 -1.47 -5.08 2.25
CA LEU A 12 -0.34 -6.00 2.12
C LEU A 12 -0.71 -7.40 2.62
N LEU A 13 -1.41 -7.48 3.76
CA LEU A 13 -1.87 -8.76 4.31
C LEU A 13 -2.98 -9.40 3.47
N GLU A 14 -3.87 -8.62 2.85
CA GLU A 14 -4.89 -9.14 1.92
C GLU A 14 -4.26 -9.71 0.64
N ASN A 15 -3.16 -9.12 0.17
CA ASN A 15 -2.45 -9.57 -1.02
C ASN A 15 -1.41 -10.67 -0.73
N LEU A 16 -1.06 -10.90 0.54
CA LEU A 16 -0.04 -11.87 0.93
C LEU A 16 -0.47 -13.27 0.54
N GLN A 17 0.32 -13.91 -0.33
CA GLN A 17 0.08 -15.28 -0.78
C GLN A 17 1.40 -16.03 -0.85
N ILE A 18 1.55 -17.05 0.01
CA ILE A 18 2.72 -17.93 0.03
C ILE A 18 2.24 -19.34 -0.30
N SER A 19 2.81 -19.95 -1.35
CA SER A 19 2.46 -21.32 -1.72
C SER A 19 3.05 -22.34 -0.74
N ASP A 20 2.50 -23.55 -0.68
CA ASP A 20 3.07 -24.64 0.11
C ASP A 20 4.51 -24.98 -0.32
N SER A 21 4.82 -24.84 -1.62
CA SER A 21 6.17 -25.03 -2.14
C SER A 21 7.15 -24.02 -1.52
N ASP A 22 6.76 -22.75 -1.47
CA ASP A 22 7.59 -21.67 -0.93
C ASP A 22 7.74 -21.81 0.59
N MET A 23 6.66 -22.11 1.31
CA MET A 23 6.72 -22.38 2.76
C MET A 23 7.67 -23.53 3.09
N ASN A 24 7.61 -24.63 2.32
CA ASN A 24 8.53 -25.75 2.50
C ASN A 24 9.98 -25.36 2.16
N GLY A 25 10.19 -24.50 1.17
CA GLY A 25 11.50 -23.93 0.84
C GLY A 25 12.09 -23.10 1.98
N ILE A 26 11.29 -22.20 2.56
CA ILE A 26 11.67 -21.40 3.72
C ILE A 26 12.04 -22.30 4.91
N LEU A 27 11.21 -23.30 5.21
CA LEU A 27 11.44 -24.21 6.33
C LEU A 27 12.74 -25.02 6.15
N LYS A 28 13.02 -25.50 4.93
CA LYS A 28 14.27 -26.19 4.61
C LYS A 28 15.48 -25.28 4.81
N LEU A 29 15.40 -24.02 4.37
CA LEU A 29 16.48 -23.05 4.56
C LEU A 29 16.75 -22.81 6.04
N TYR A 30 15.69 -22.62 6.85
CA TYR A 30 15.80 -22.45 8.30
C TYR A 30 16.51 -23.63 8.96
N LEU A 31 16.09 -24.86 8.65
CA LEU A 31 16.66 -26.08 9.23
C LEU A 31 18.10 -26.37 8.77
N ALA A 32 18.53 -25.81 7.63
CA ALA A 32 19.89 -25.96 7.12
C ALA A 32 20.91 -25.05 7.83
N THR A 33 20.45 -24.01 8.53
CA THR A 33 21.31 -23.10 9.31
C THR A 33 21.51 -23.57 10.74
N SER A 34 22.73 -23.41 11.28
CA SER A 34 23.07 -23.76 12.67
C SER A 34 23.89 -22.65 13.34
N PRO A 35 23.36 -21.99 14.39
CA PRO A 35 22.00 -22.16 14.91
C PRO A 35 20.95 -21.66 13.90
N PRO A 36 19.70 -22.19 13.94
CA PRO A 36 18.63 -21.68 13.11
C PRO A 36 18.35 -20.20 13.40
N ASP A 37 18.26 -19.39 12.34
CA ASP A 37 17.94 -17.97 12.43
C ASP A 37 16.76 -17.63 11.50
N ALA A 38 15.60 -17.40 12.11
CA ALA A 38 14.37 -17.11 11.38
C ALA A 38 14.44 -15.76 10.65
N TRP A 39 15.15 -14.78 11.22
CA TRP A 39 15.30 -13.46 10.62
C TRP A 39 16.18 -13.52 9.39
N ALA A 40 17.36 -14.14 9.50
CA ALA A 40 18.26 -14.32 8.36
C ALA A 40 17.59 -15.14 7.24
N THR A 41 16.87 -16.21 7.60
CA THR A 41 16.11 -17.04 6.65
C THR A 41 15.04 -16.21 5.92
N ALA A 42 14.22 -15.46 6.64
CA ALA A 42 13.17 -14.62 6.06
C ALA A 42 13.75 -13.53 5.15
N CYS A 43 14.84 -12.88 5.58
CA CYS A 43 15.51 -11.86 4.79
C CYS A 43 16.08 -12.44 3.48
N GLN A 44 16.75 -13.58 3.54
CA GLN A 44 17.26 -14.27 2.36
C GLN A 44 16.13 -14.68 1.42
N TRP A 45 15.02 -15.19 1.96
CA TRP A 45 13.86 -15.54 1.15
C TRP A 45 13.24 -14.31 0.47
N LEU A 46 13.08 -13.20 1.19
CA LEU A 46 12.57 -11.94 0.61
C LEU A 46 13.47 -11.46 -0.54
N LEU A 47 14.78 -11.41 -0.33
CA LEU A 47 15.73 -10.98 -1.38
C LEU A 47 15.67 -11.86 -2.64
N ALA A 48 15.46 -13.17 -2.48
CA ALA A 48 15.39 -14.11 -3.60
C ALA A 48 14.03 -14.13 -4.31
N ASN A 49 12.97 -13.58 -3.72
CA ASN A 49 11.59 -13.73 -4.19
C ASN A 49 10.87 -12.39 -4.40
N GLU A 50 11.60 -11.33 -4.78
CA GLU A 50 11.04 -10.00 -5.08
C GLU A 50 9.87 -10.03 -6.06
N ALA A 51 9.99 -10.82 -7.14
CA ALA A 51 8.92 -10.95 -8.12
C ALA A 51 7.59 -11.47 -7.52
N LEU A 52 7.66 -12.22 -6.42
CA LEU A 52 6.49 -12.74 -5.72
C LEU A 52 5.91 -11.68 -4.77
N TRP A 53 6.72 -11.16 -3.83
CA TRP A 53 6.21 -10.29 -2.76
C TRP A 53 5.98 -8.85 -3.19
N SER A 54 6.64 -8.38 -4.26
CA SER A 54 6.46 -7.00 -4.75
C SER A 54 5.00 -6.71 -5.12
N GLY A 55 4.28 -7.70 -5.66
CA GLY A 55 2.84 -7.59 -5.93
C GLY A 55 1.97 -7.52 -4.68
N TRP A 56 2.48 -7.90 -3.51
CA TRP A 56 1.75 -7.77 -2.25
C TRP A 56 1.74 -6.33 -1.74
N VAL A 57 2.81 -5.58 -2.02
CA VAL A 57 2.97 -4.20 -1.54
C VAL A 57 2.05 -3.29 -2.35
N PRO A 58 1.04 -2.64 -1.73
CA PRO A 58 0.17 -1.73 -2.45
C PRO A 58 0.93 -0.49 -2.92
N ASP A 59 0.55 0.00 -4.10
CA ASP A 59 1.03 1.30 -4.61
C ASP A 59 0.65 2.40 -3.62
N GLU A 60 1.64 3.18 -3.17
CA GLU A 60 1.45 4.24 -2.18
C GLU A 60 0.50 5.35 -2.64
N ARG A 61 0.24 5.40 -3.95
CA ARG A 61 -0.61 6.38 -4.62
C ARG A 61 -2.02 5.86 -4.87
N THR A 62 -2.39 4.71 -4.31
CA THR A 62 -3.77 4.20 -4.31
C THR A 62 -4.49 4.71 -3.07
N CYS A 63 -5.12 5.89 -3.18
CA CYS A 63 -5.71 6.57 -2.03
C CYS A 63 -7.10 6.03 -1.67
N LEU A 64 -7.31 5.75 -0.38
CA LEU A 64 -8.63 5.44 0.17
C LEU A 64 -9.54 6.68 0.26
N GLU A 65 -10.83 6.41 0.49
CA GLU A 65 -11.81 7.42 0.90
C GLU A 65 -11.30 8.28 2.07
N GLY A 66 -11.53 9.59 1.95
CA GLY A 66 -11.03 10.60 2.88
C GLY A 66 -9.58 11.03 2.66
N LYS A 67 -8.87 10.41 1.71
CA LYS A 67 -7.49 10.78 1.34
C LYS A 67 -7.40 11.24 -0.11
N GLY A 68 -6.35 12.00 -0.42
CA GLY A 68 -6.02 12.43 -1.78
C GLY A 68 -4.54 12.36 -2.06
N LEU A 69 -4.20 12.29 -3.35
CA LEU A 69 -2.84 12.28 -3.88
C LEU A 69 -2.04 13.52 -3.47
N VAL A 70 -0.77 13.32 -3.11
CA VAL A 70 0.17 14.40 -2.78
C VAL A 70 1.55 14.22 -3.44
N ASP A 71 2.20 15.34 -3.74
CA ASP A 71 3.59 15.41 -4.21
C ASP A 71 4.61 15.28 -3.05
N LEU A 72 5.91 15.34 -3.38
CA LEU A 72 7.01 15.29 -2.40
C LEU A 72 7.00 16.43 -1.38
N ASN A 73 6.37 17.56 -1.71
CA ASN A 73 6.27 18.72 -0.83
C ASN A 73 4.99 18.66 0.03
N GLY A 74 4.14 17.65 -0.15
CA GLY A 74 2.86 17.50 0.52
C GLY A 74 1.72 18.30 -0.11
N ASN A 75 1.89 18.84 -1.31
CA ASN A 75 0.82 19.53 -2.04
C ASN A 75 -0.10 18.52 -2.71
N PHE A 76 -1.40 18.79 -2.71
CA PHE A 76 -2.38 17.97 -3.41
C PHE A 76 -2.20 18.07 -4.92
N VAL A 77 -2.28 16.93 -5.60
CA VAL A 77 -2.14 16.82 -7.06
C VAL A 77 -3.33 16.10 -7.67
N ASP A 78 -3.61 16.40 -8.94
CA ASP A 78 -4.75 15.84 -9.67
C ASP A 78 -4.47 14.50 -10.35
N ALA A 79 -3.21 14.07 -10.42
CA ALA A 79 -2.80 12.90 -11.19
C ALA A 79 -1.79 12.03 -10.44
N LYS A 80 -1.94 10.71 -10.58
CA LYS A 80 -1.10 9.71 -9.90
C LYS A 80 0.37 9.82 -10.30
N VAL A 81 0.65 10.26 -11.53
CA VAL A 81 2.02 10.46 -12.04
C VAL A 81 2.79 11.55 -11.30
N ALA A 82 2.09 12.54 -10.75
CA ALA A 82 2.67 13.64 -9.98
C ALA A 82 2.69 13.36 -8.48
N ALA A 83 2.12 12.24 -8.05
CA ALA A 83 1.97 11.88 -6.66
C ALA A 83 3.09 10.94 -6.20
N VAL A 84 3.46 11.07 -4.94
CA VAL A 84 4.34 10.13 -4.23
C VAL A 84 3.61 9.39 -3.12
N GLY A 85 2.41 9.82 -2.74
CA GLY A 85 1.62 9.15 -1.73
C GLY A 85 0.23 9.77 -1.56
N CYS A 86 -0.39 9.45 -0.42
CA CYS A 86 -1.74 9.88 -0.07
C CYS A 86 -1.77 10.51 1.32
N THR A 87 -2.49 11.62 1.48
CA THR A 87 -2.77 12.23 2.79
C THR A 87 -4.24 12.53 2.96
N THR A 88 -4.68 12.77 4.19
CA THR A 88 -6.08 13.11 4.51
C THR A 88 -6.48 14.43 3.86
N CYS A 89 -7.65 14.45 3.22
CA CYS A 89 -8.16 15.68 2.63
C CYS A 89 -8.44 16.73 3.71
N PRO A 90 -8.06 18.00 3.48
CA PRO A 90 -8.32 19.07 4.43
C PRO A 90 -9.82 19.37 4.50
N VAL A 91 -10.22 20.06 5.56
CA VAL A 91 -11.60 20.53 5.71
C VAL A 91 -12.00 21.41 4.53
N GLY A 92 -13.27 21.28 4.10
CA GLY A 92 -13.77 21.95 2.89
C GLY A 92 -13.42 21.23 1.59
N TYR A 93 -12.74 20.08 1.65
CA TYR A 93 -12.49 19.19 0.52
C TYR A 93 -13.09 17.81 0.80
N PHE A 94 -13.44 17.10 -0.27
CA PHE A 94 -13.83 15.71 -0.25
C PHE A 94 -12.90 14.87 -1.13
N SER A 95 -12.79 13.60 -0.79
CA SER A 95 -12.00 12.61 -1.50
C SER A 95 -12.76 12.09 -2.73
N GLU A 96 -12.45 12.66 -3.89
CA GLU A 96 -13.04 12.32 -5.18
C GLU A 96 -12.30 11.14 -5.81
N GLU A 97 -13.04 10.13 -6.29
CA GLU A 97 -12.47 9.01 -7.03
C GLU A 97 -12.12 9.40 -8.47
N ILE A 98 -10.90 9.06 -8.88
CA ILE A 98 -10.41 9.26 -10.23
C ILE A 98 -9.88 7.93 -10.77
N ALA A 99 -10.09 7.69 -12.07
CA ALA A 99 -9.54 6.54 -12.77
C ALA A 99 -8.32 6.97 -13.59
N ASP A 100 -7.25 6.20 -13.51
CA ASP A 100 -6.03 6.36 -14.31
C ASP A 100 -5.68 5.01 -14.97
N ILE A 101 -4.68 5.00 -15.86
CA ILE A 101 -4.20 3.82 -16.58
C ILE A 101 -3.70 2.70 -15.65
N THR A 102 -3.40 3.01 -14.39
CA THR A 102 -2.92 2.05 -13.37
C THR A 102 -3.99 1.64 -12.36
N GLY A 103 -5.26 2.00 -12.59
CA GLY A 103 -6.38 1.71 -11.70
C GLY A 103 -7.05 2.95 -11.13
N THR A 104 -7.89 2.76 -10.12
CA THR A 104 -8.58 3.86 -9.42
C THR A 104 -7.74 4.41 -8.26
N THR A 105 -7.81 5.71 -8.05
CA THR A 105 -7.25 6.40 -6.88
C THR A 105 -8.16 7.57 -6.50
N ARG A 106 -7.74 8.41 -5.55
CA ARG A 106 -8.54 9.54 -5.07
C ARG A 106 -7.74 10.82 -4.96
N LYS A 107 -8.38 11.95 -5.26
CA LYS A 107 -7.82 13.30 -5.08
C LYS A 107 -8.71 14.12 -4.16
N CYS A 108 -8.16 15.19 -3.60
CA CYS A 108 -8.96 16.11 -2.79
C CYS A 108 -9.56 17.20 -3.68
N SER A 109 -10.88 17.22 -3.77
CA SER A 109 -11.63 18.21 -4.53
C SER A 109 -12.46 19.09 -3.60
N PRO A 110 -12.64 20.38 -3.88
CA PRO A 110 -13.38 21.27 -3.00
C PRO A 110 -14.84 20.83 -2.87
N CYS A 111 -15.37 20.83 -1.65
CA CYS A 111 -16.78 20.56 -1.41
C CYS A 111 -17.65 21.62 -2.10
N PRO A 112 -18.76 21.23 -2.76
CA PRO A 112 -19.81 22.15 -3.13
C PRO A 112 -20.27 23.00 -1.95
N LEU A 113 -20.69 24.24 -2.21
CA LEU A 113 -21.18 25.12 -1.16
C LEU A 113 -22.33 24.47 -0.39
N GLY A 114 -22.24 24.46 0.94
CA GLY A 114 -23.24 23.88 1.82
C GLY A 114 -23.12 22.37 2.04
N THR A 115 -22.07 21.70 1.56
CA THR A 115 -21.82 20.27 1.80
C THR A 115 -20.53 20.03 2.59
N SER A 116 -20.45 18.88 3.24
CA SER A 116 -19.25 18.37 3.92
C SER A 116 -19.08 16.89 3.61
N GLN A 117 -17.84 16.40 3.67
CA GLN A 117 -17.61 14.95 3.66
C GLN A 117 -18.17 14.33 4.95
N PRO A 118 -18.87 13.17 4.89
CA PRO A 118 -19.32 12.45 6.07
C PRO A 118 -18.18 11.87 6.93
#